data_AF-A0A521D117-F1
#
_entry.id   AF-A0A521D117-F1
#
_cell.length_a   1.000
_cell.length_b   1.000
_cell.length_c   1.000
_cell.angle_alpha   90.00
_cell.angle_beta   90.00
_cell.angle_gamma   90.00
#
_symmetry.space_group_name_H-M   'P 1'
#
loop_
_entity.id
_entity.type
_entity.pdbx_description
1 polymer ?
#
loop_
_entity_poly.entity_id
_entity_poly.type
_entity_poly.pdbx_seq_one_letter_code
_entity_poly.pdbx_strand_id
1 'polypeptide(L)' 'MAVLDQDITQLKQEMEQNGMLWISWPQKASKVETDLNGNVVRETGLKHGLVDIKVCAVDENWSGLKFVIPVKDRE' A
#
# COMPACT_ATOMS: atom_id res chain seq x y z
N MET A 1 8.35 9.14 4.73
CA MET A 1 8.73 7.72 4.48
C MET A 1 8.80 6.80 5.71
N ALA A 2 9.55 7.12 6.77
CA ALA A 2 9.78 6.19 7.91
C ALA A 2 8.49 5.66 8.60
N VAL A 3 7.42 6.46 8.61
CA VAL A 3 6.11 6.08 9.18
C VAL A 3 5.46 4.96 8.35
N LEU A 4 5.42 5.10 7.01
CA LEU A 4 4.82 4.07 6.15
C LEU A 4 5.56 2.72 6.23
N ASP A 5 6.89 2.74 6.34
CA ASP A 5 7.68 1.53 6.56
C ASP A 5 7.30 0.81 7.87
N GLN A 6 7.10 1.57 8.95
CA GLN A 6 6.69 1.01 10.25
C GLN A 6 5.25 0.47 10.19
N ASP A 7 4.34 1.25 9.62
CA ASP A 7 2.92 0.90 9.51
C ASP A 7 2.73 -0.38 8.68
N ILE A 8 3.39 -0.50 7.52
CA ILE A 8 3.28 -1.70 6.69
C ILE A 8 3.79 -2.94 7.41
N THR A 9 4.86 -2.81 8.21
CA THR A 9 5.39 -3.92 9.01
C THR A 9 4.34 -4.42 10.00
N GLN A 10 3.73 -3.50 10.76
CA GLN A 10 2.71 -3.84 11.75
C GLN A 10 1.45 -4.40 11.10
N LEU A 11 0.91 -3.70 10.09
CA LEU A 11 -0.32 -4.11 9.41
C LEU A 11 -0.18 -5.48 8.76
N LYS A 12 1.00 -5.80 8.18
CA LYS A 12 1.28 -7.12 7.62
C LYS A 12 1.18 -8.24 8.67
N GLN A 13 1.61 -8.00 9.91
CA GLN A 13 1.53 -8.99 11.00
C GLN A 13 0.08 -9.27 11.42
N GLU A 14 -0.82 -8.30 11.21
CA GLU A 14 -2.25 -8.40 11.50
C GLU A 14 -3.06 -8.94 10.30
N MET A 15 -2.45 -9.10 9.13
CA MET A 15 -3.12 -9.64 7.94
C MET A 15 -3.32 -11.16 8.05
N GLU A 16 -4.54 -11.60 7.78
CA GLU A 16 -4.79 -13.01 7.47
C GLU A 16 -4.03 -13.45 6.21
N GLN A 17 -3.73 -14.75 6.08
CA GLN A 17 -2.98 -15.32 4.94
C GLN A 17 -3.59 -14.97 3.56
N ASN A 18 -4.92 -14.91 3.48
CA ASN A 18 -5.67 -14.50 2.28
C ASN A 18 -6.23 -13.07 2.36
N GLY A 19 -5.78 -12.31 3.36
CA GLY A 19 -6.17 -10.94 3.60
C GLY A 19 -5.62 -9.96 2.57
N MET A 20 -6.06 -8.72 2.68
CA MET A 20 -5.74 -7.64 1.74
C MET A 20 -5.45 -6.36 2.51
N LEU A 21 -4.37 -5.68 2.13
CA LEU A 21 -4.04 -4.36 2.64
C LEU A 21 -4.27 -3.33 1.54
N TRP A 22 -5.07 -2.31 1.83
CA TRP A 22 -5.26 -1.17 0.93
C TRP A 22 -4.54 0.04 1.51
N ILE A 23 -3.68 0.65 0.70
CA ILE A 23 -3.00 1.89 1.06
C ILE A 23 -3.43 2.96 0.08
N SER A 24 -4.03 4.04 0.60
CA SER A 24 -4.46 5.19 -0.17
C SER A 24 -3.58 6.41 0.06
N TRP A 25 -3.33 7.18 -0.99
CA TRP A 25 -2.57 8.43 -0.93
C TRP A 25 -3.25 9.52 -1.78
N PRO A 26 -3.02 10.80 -1.45
CA PRO A 26 -3.57 11.90 -2.23
C PRO A 26 -2.95 11.92 -3.63
N GLN A 27 -3.79 12.10 -4.64
CA GLN A 27 -3.33 12.37 -6.00
C GLN A 27 -2.70 13.75 -6.08
N LYS A 28 -1.80 13.96 -7.05
CA LYS A 28 -1.21 15.28 -7.31
C LYS A 28 -2.26 16.38 -7.58
N ALA A 29 -3.44 16.00 -8.06
CA ALA A 29 -4.56 16.91 -8.32
C ALA A 29 -5.29 17.39 -7.04
N SER A 30 -5.15 16.68 -5.92
CA SER A 30 -5.88 16.94 -4.66
C SER A 30 -5.45 18.20 -3.91
N LYS A 31 -4.35 18.84 -4.34
CA LYS A 31 -3.69 19.99 -3.69
C LYS A 31 -3.27 19.74 -2.23
N VAL A 32 -3.30 18.48 -1.77
CA VAL A 32 -2.77 18.09 -0.46
C VAL A 32 -1.25 17.94 -0.57
N GLU A 33 -0.50 18.66 0.26
CA GLU A 33 0.96 18.48 0.33
C GLU A 33 1.29 17.10 0.91
N THR A 34 1.95 16.28 0.12
CA THR A 34 2.38 14.93 0.54
C THR A 34 3.69 14.56 -0.16
N ASP A 35 4.56 13.84 0.57
CA ASP A 35 5.74 13.16 0.01
C ASP A 35 5.38 11.78 -0.59
N LEU A 36 4.14 11.32 -0.42
CA LEU A 36 3.68 10.02 -0.90
C LEU A 36 3.18 10.10 -2.34
N ASN A 37 3.56 9.08 -3.11
CA ASN A 37 2.99 8.81 -4.42
C ASN A 37 2.90 7.30 -4.63
N GLY A 38 2.25 6.88 -5.71
CA GLY A 38 2.03 5.45 -5.98
C GLY A 38 3.31 4.63 -6.11
N ASN A 39 4.41 5.21 -6.60
CA ASN A 39 5.68 4.50 -6.70
C ASN A 39 6.27 4.28 -5.30
N VAL A 40 6.26 5.30 -4.44
CA VAL A 40 6.71 5.18 -3.05
C VAL A 40 5.90 4.09 -2.32
N VAL A 41 4.56 4.13 -2.43
CA VAL A 41 3.69 3.14 -1.80
C VAL A 41 3.99 1.72 -2.32
N ARG A 42 4.17 1.57 -3.63
CA ARG A 42 4.51 0.29 -4.26
C ARG A 42 5.86 -0.24 -3.79
N GLU A 43 6.90 0.57 -3.88
CA GLU A 43 8.27 0.19 -3.50
C GLU A 43 8.34 -0.20 -2.03
N THR A 44 7.68 0.54 -1.14
CA THR A 44 7.62 0.20 0.28
C THR A 44 6.88 -1.13 0.49
N GLY A 45 5.71 -1.34 -0.11
CA GLY A 45 4.97 -2.61 0.02
C GLY A 45 5.78 -3.83 -0.46
N LEU A 46 6.47 -3.69 -1.61
CA LEU A 46 7.33 -4.75 -2.15
C LEU A 46 8.53 -5.04 -1.23
N LYS A 47 9.16 -4.00 -0.67
CA LYS A 47 10.27 -4.13 0.30
C LYS A 47 9.86 -4.92 1.54
N HIS A 48 8.60 -4.83 1.95
CA HIS A 48 8.03 -5.59 3.06
C HIS A 48 7.51 -6.98 2.67
N GLY A 49 7.79 -7.43 1.44
CA GLY A 49 7.45 -8.77 0.96
C GLY A 49 5.97 -8.97 0.65
N LEU A 50 5.22 -7.89 0.42
CA LEU A 50 3.89 -7.96 -0.17
C LEU A 50 3.99 -7.86 -1.69
N VAL A 51 2.92 -8.25 -2.39
CA VAL A 51 2.79 -8.01 -3.84
C VAL A 51 1.56 -7.17 -4.11
N ASP A 52 1.70 -6.22 -5.04
CA ASP A 52 0.58 -5.39 -5.46
C ASP A 52 -0.28 -6.12 -6.50
N ILE A 53 -1.59 -5.90 -6.44
CA ILE A 53 -2.58 -6.60 -7.29
C ILE A 53 -3.34 -5.63 -8.16
N LYS A 54 -3.74 -4.49 -7.59
CA LYS A 54 -4.61 -3.53 -8.28
C LYS A 54 -4.41 -2.13 -7.74
N VAL A 55 -4.28 -1.19 -8.65
CA VAL A 55 -4.40 0.24 -8.40
C VAL A 55 -5.80 0.73 -8.80
N CYS A 56 -6.38 1.68 -8.07
CA CYS A 56 -7.61 2.35 -8.44
C CYS A 56 -7.64 3.81 -7.96
N ALA A 57 -8.45 4.64 -8.62
CA ALA A 57 -8.91 5.89 -8.01
C ALA A 57 -9.95 5.52 -6.94
N VAL A 58 -9.72 5.96 -5.70
CA VAL A 58 -10.70 5.80 -4.61
C VAL A 58 -11.82 6.83 -4.80
N ASP A 59 -11.42 8.06 -5.13
CA ASP A 59 -12.29 9.17 -5.52
C ASP A 59 -11.50 10.15 -6.42
N GLU A 60 -12.00 11.37 -6.57
CA GLU A 60 -11.37 12.45 -7.35
C GLU A 60 -10.00 12.87 -6.81
N ASN A 61 -9.74 12.66 -5.52
CA ASN A 61 -8.58 13.18 -4.80
C ASN A 61 -7.61 12.07 -4.36
N TRP A 62 -8.02 10.81 -4.28
CA TRP A 62 -7.26 9.73 -3.68
C TRP A 62 -7.06 8.58 -4.67
N SER A 63 -5.86 8.01 -4.65
CA SER A 63 -5.57 6.73 -5.30
C SER A 63 -5.31 5.66 -4.24
N GLY A 64 -5.62 4.42 -4.56
CA GLY A 64 -5.41 3.27 -3.68
C GLY A 64 -4.66 2.15 -4.40
N LEU A 65 -3.77 1.47 -3.66
CA LEU A 65 -3.06 0.28 -4.12
C LEU A 65 -3.35 -0.88 -3.15
N LYS A 66 -3.80 -1.99 -3.72
CA LYS A 66 -4.07 -3.23 -3.02
C LYS A 66 -2.83 -4.12 -2.98
N PHE A 67 -2.49 -4.56 -1.79
CA PHE A 67 -1.44 -5.55 -1.52
C PHE A 67 -2.00 -6.83 -0.93
N VAL A 68 -1.31 -7.94 -1.18
CA VAL A 68 -1.57 -9.25 -0.58
C VAL A 68 -0.24 -9.94 -0.23
N ILE A 69 -0.30 -10.93 0.64
CA ILE A 69 0.81 -11.87 0.84
C ILE A 69 0.95 -12.71 -0.46
N PRO A 70 2.17 -12.85 -1.01
CA PRO A 70 2.41 -13.66 -2.21
C PRO A 70 1.92 -15.08 -2.02
N VAL A 71 1.28 -15.67 -3.04
CA VAL A 71 0.69 -17.02 -2.93
C VAL A 71 1.71 -18.07 -2.48
N LYS A 72 2.96 -17.94 -2.93
CA LYS A 72 4.07 -18.83 -2.54
C LYS A 72 4.49 -18.72 -1.06
N ASP A 73 4.13 -17.64 -0.39
CA ASP A 73 4.53 -17.29 0.97
C ASP A 73 3.33 -17.38 1.95
N ARG A 74 2.19 -17.93 1.50
CA ARG A 74 1.02 -18.23 2.34
C ARG A 74 1.18 -19.62 2.97
N GLU A 75 0.82 -19.73 4.24
CA GLU A 75 0.81 -20.98 5.01
C GLU A 75 -0.33 -21.93 4.62
#